data_AF-A0A1A8IWL0-F1
#
_entry.id   AF-A0A1A8IWL0-F1
#
_cell.length_a   1.000
_cell.length_b   1.000
_cell.length_c   1.000
_cell.angle_alpha   90.00
_cell.angle_beta   90.00
_cell.angle_gamma   90.00
#
_symmetry.space_group_name_H-M   'P 1'
#
loop_
_entity.id
_entity.type
_entity.pdbx_description
1 polymer ?
#
loop_
_entity_poly.entity_id
_entity_poly.type
_entity_poly.pdbx_seq_one_letter_code
_entity_poly.pdbx_strand_id
1 'polypeptide(L)'
;KYQNPVHSTARVLPKDYPDRELISPFPVPLLIIGSKYDLFQEFHSDKKKVISKTLRFVAHYYAASLIFTSIKSESLMSKTKSFFSHLAFGLEKGKTMCCEPGKPTIIPAGSDSFSQIGSPPLTDVDITSLHAKNPKDLWKKVFERVFPNESASEQRELKDPAKDPQYSEPQIDAMRAQKDQELEQYKRNATKSWKGLELET
;
A
#
# COMPACT_ATOMS: atom_id res chain seq x y z
N LYS A 1 -26.18 3.23 31.10
CA LYS A 1 -24.82 3.24 30.50
C LYS A 1 -25.02 3.18 28.99
N TYR A 2 -25.06 4.33 28.32
CA TYR A 2 -25.36 4.41 26.89
C TYR A 2 -24.15 3.95 26.09
N GLN A 3 -24.35 2.89 25.29
CA GLN A 3 -23.41 2.49 24.25
C GLN A 3 -23.42 3.58 23.16
N ASN A 4 -22.26 4.18 22.90
CA ASN A 4 -22.10 5.05 21.75
C ASN A 4 -22.29 4.22 20.46
N PRO A 5 -23.00 4.74 19.45
CA PRO A 5 -23.21 4.03 18.21
C PRO A 5 -21.87 3.83 17.51
N VAL A 6 -21.67 2.64 16.95
CA VAL A 6 -20.53 2.29 16.09
C VAL A 6 -20.59 3.21 14.87
N HIS A 7 -19.85 4.32 14.92
CA HIS A 7 -19.81 5.28 13.83
C HIS A 7 -19.17 4.65 12.60
N SER A 8 -19.89 4.77 11.48
CA SER A 8 -19.47 4.61 10.07
C SER A 8 -17.98 4.34 9.85
N THR A 9 -17.68 3.21 9.22
CA THR A 9 -16.33 2.82 8.76
C THR A 9 -15.71 3.83 7.80
N ALA A 10 -16.51 4.67 7.14
CA ALA A 10 -16.02 5.84 6.44
C ALA A 10 -15.72 6.95 7.47
N ARG A 11 -14.43 7.11 7.81
CA ARG A 11 -13.97 8.28 8.57
C ARG A 11 -14.17 9.53 7.71
N VAL A 12 -15.31 10.19 7.91
CA VAL A 12 -15.50 11.55 7.42
C VAL A 12 -14.50 12.41 8.17
N LEU A 13 -13.49 12.89 7.46
CA LEU A 13 -12.52 13.80 8.04
C LEU A 13 -13.24 15.07 8.51
N PRO A 14 -12.83 15.64 9.67
CA PRO A 14 -13.36 16.91 10.14
C PRO A 14 -13.31 18.00 9.06
N LYS A 15 -14.24 18.96 9.10
CA LYS A 15 -14.32 20.00 8.06
C LYS A 15 -13.08 20.90 8.05
N ASP A 16 -12.45 21.05 9.20
CA ASP A 16 -11.23 21.78 9.52
C ASP A 16 -9.94 20.97 9.30
N TYR A 17 -10.03 19.77 8.71
CA TYR A 17 -8.88 18.93 8.45
C TYR A 17 -7.86 19.64 7.53
N PRO A 18 -6.56 19.67 7.88
CA PRO A 18 -5.55 20.30 7.05
C PRO A 18 -5.46 19.60 5.69
N ASP A 19 -5.28 20.36 4.62
CA ASP A 19 -5.08 19.83 3.27
C ASP A 19 -6.29 19.04 2.70
N ARG A 20 -7.51 19.27 3.23
CA ARG A 20 -8.72 18.52 2.86
C ARG A 20 -9.01 18.42 1.36
N GLU A 21 -8.64 19.45 0.60
CA GLU A 21 -8.82 19.51 -0.86
C GLU A 21 -7.74 18.75 -1.65
N LEU A 22 -6.63 18.42 -1.01
CA LEU A 22 -5.44 17.83 -1.63
C LEU A 22 -5.27 16.34 -1.30
N ILE A 23 -5.99 15.83 -0.32
CA ILE A 23 -6.02 14.43 0.09
C ILE A 23 -7.09 13.65 -0.68
N SER A 24 -6.90 12.34 -0.79
CA SER A 24 -7.86 11.39 -1.36
C SER A 24 -8.11 10.27 -0.34
N PRO A 25 -8.96 10.49 0.69
CA PRO A 25 -9.17 9.54 1.76
C PRO A 25 -9.59 8.16 1.26
N PHE A 26 -9.04 7.11 1.85
CA PHE A 26 -9.44 5.75 1.47
C PHE A 26 -10.88 5.45 1.95
N PRO A 27 -11.73 4.75 1.16
CA PRO A 27 -13.14 4.52 1.53
C PRO A 27 -13.34 3.70 2.81
N VAL A 28 -12.31 2.98 3.25
CA VAL A 28 -12.30 2.19 4.49
C VAL A 28 -11.09 2.58 5.34
N PRO A 29 -11.09 2.29 6.66
CA PRO A 29 -9.96 2.62 7.51
C PRO A 29 -8.67 1.93 7.04
N LEU A 30 -7.60 2.70 6.87
CA LEU A 30 -6.32 2.21 6.37
C LEU A 30 -5.20 2.38 7.41
N LEU A 31 -4.41 1.30 7.60
CA LEU A 31 -3.19 1.28 8.39
C LEU A 31 -2.03 0.80 7.51
N ILE A 32 -1.00 1.62 7.40
CA ILE A 32 0.25 1.29 6.73
C ILE A 32 1.26 0.86 7.79
N ILE A 33 1.87 -0.31 7.62
CA ILE A 33 2.84 -0.87 8.57
C ILE A 33 4.20 -1.02 7.88
N GLY A 34 5.20 -0.30 8.38
CA GLY A 34 6.60 -0.54 8.04
C GLY A 34 7.18 -1.61 8.97
N SER A 35 7.33 -2.84 8.50
CA SER A 35 7.91 -3.93 9.30
C SER A 35 9.44 -3.91 9.29
N LYS A 36 10.06 -4.76 10.12
CA LYS A 36 11.53 -4.92 10.24
C LYS A 36 12.25 -3.59 10.51
N TYR A 37 11.70 -2.78 11.42
CA TYR A 37 12.31 -1.50 11.82
C TYR A 37 13.76 -1.65 12.30
N ASP A 38 14.10 -2.80 12.87
CA ASP A 38 15.45 -3.15 13.30
C ASP A 38 16.47 -3.21 12.15
N LEU A 39 16.04 -3.52 10.93
CA LEU A 39 16.89 -3.41 9.73
C LEU A 39 16.85 -1.99 9.17
N PHE A 40 15.67 -1.36 9.21
CA PHE A 40 15.49 0.00 8.71
C PHE A 40 16.35 1.02 9.46
N GLN A 41 16.54 0.88 10.78
CA GLN A 41 17.36 1.81 11.57
C GLN A 41 18.83 1.84 11.12
N GLU A 42 19.33 0.75 10.54
CA GLU A 42 20.71 0.59 10.07
C GLU A 42 20.95 1.26 8.70
N PHE A 43 19.90 1.67 7.98
CA PHE A 43 20.03 2.32 6.69
C PHE A 43 20.71 3.70 6.80
N HIS A 44 21.30 4.16 5.69
CA HIS A 44 21.82 5.52 5.55
C HIS A 44 20.73 6.57 5.82
N SER A 45 21.10 7.66 6.49
CA SER A 45 20.20 8.76 6.89
C SER A 45 19.36 9.30 5.73
N ASP A 46 19.95 9.43 4.55
CA ASP A 46 19.27 10.02 3.38
C ASP A 46 18.18 9.09 2.85
N LYS A 47 18.49 7.81 2.70
CA LYS A 47 17.52 6.77 2.32
C LYS A 47 16.39 6.68 3.35
N LYS A 48 16.72 6.69 4.65
CA LYS A 48 15.72 6.70 5.73
C LYS A 48 14.80 7.91 5.64
N LYS A 49 15.35 9.10 5.39
CA LYS A 49 14.59 10.35 5.28
C LYS A 49 13.63 10.31 4.09
N VAL A 50 14.07 9.81 2.94
CA VAL A 50 13.24 9.64 1.74
C VAL A 50 12.10 8.66 2.02
N ILE A 51 12.39 7.48 2.56
CA ILE A 51 11.37 6.47 2.87
C ILE A 51 10.35 7.01 3.89
N SER A 52 10.82 7.53 5.03
CA SER A 52 9.94 8.01 6.10
C SER A 52 9.04 9.14 5.62
N LYS A 53 9.58 10.15 4.91
CA LYS A 53 8.75 11.25 4.41
C LYS A 53 7.78 10.80 3.32
N THR A 54 8.19 9.91 2.42
CA THR A 54 7.31 9.38 1.37
C THR A 54 6.15 8.60 1.98
N LEU A 55 6.42 7.73 2.96
CA LEU A 55 5.36 6.97 3.64
C LEU A 55 4.44 7.87 4.46
N ARG A 56 4.96 8.92 5.10
CA ARG A 56 4.13 9.94 5.76
C ARG A 56 3.22 10.67 4.77
N PHE A 57 3.76 11.08 3.62
CA PHE A 57 2.96 11.69 2.55
C PHE A 57 1.84 10.75 2.09
N VAL A 58 2.16 9.49 1.79
CA VAL A 58 1.17 8.49 1.36
C VAL A 58 0.11 8.26 2.44
N ALA A 59 0.52 8.15 3.70
CA ALA A 59 -0.40 7.97 4.80
C ALA A 59 -1.36 9.16 4.95
N HIS A 60 -0.85 10.39 4.95
CA HIS A 60 -1.69 11.59 5.02
C HIS A 60 -2.61 11.73 3.81
N TYR A 61 -2.08 11.50 2.60
CA TYR A 61 -2.83 11.56 1.35
C TYR A 61 -4.05 10.64 1.36
N TYR A 62 -3.93 9.43 1.94
CA TYR A 62 -5.04 8.48 2.05
C TYR A 62 -5.81 8.56 3.37
N ALA A 63 -5.53 9.56 4.23
CA ALA A 63 -6.11 9.67 5.56
C ALA A 63 -5.88 8.42 6.44
N ALA A 64 -4.75 7.75 6.23
CA ALA A 64 -4.35 6.51 6.88
C ALA A 64 -3.49 6.77 8.12
N SER A 65 -3.38 5.74 8.97
CA SER A 65 -2.36 5.70 10.02
C SER A 65 -1.09 5.02 9.51
N LEU A 66 0.07 5.40 10.03
CA LEU A 66 1.37 4.81 9.72
C LEU A 66 2.08 4.39 10.99
N ILE A 67 2.61 3.17 11.03
CA ILE A 67 3.46 2.71 12.14
C ILE A 67 4.65 1.90 11.62
N PHE A 68 5.84 2.22 12.11
CA PHE A 68 7.01 1.37 11.94
C PHE A 68 7.14 0.45 13.15
N THR A 69 7.38 -0.83 12.88
CA THR A 69 7.40 -1.88 13.90
C THR A 69 8.51 -2.89 13.64
N SER A 70 8.95 -3.55 14.70
CA SER A 70 9.86 -4.70 14.64
C SER A 70 9.37 -5.75 15.62
N ILE A 71 9.42 -7.01 15.20
CA ILE A 71 9.10 -8.16 16.07
C ILE A 71 10.06 -8.28 17.25
N LYS A 72 11.26 -7.69 17.16
CA LYS A 72 12.25 -7.65 18.24
C LYS A 72 11.92 -6.61 19.32
N SER A 73 10.91 -5.76 19.07
CA SER A 73 10.49 -4.70 20.01
C SER A 73 9.06 -4.92 20.46
N GLU A 74 8.89 -5.45 21.66
CA GLU A 74 7.57 -5.69 22.26
C GLU A 74 6.75 -4.41 22.39
N SER A 75 7.40 -3.28 22.71
CA SER A 75 6.73 -1.99 22.83
C SER A 75 6.12 -1.52 21.51
N LEU A 76 6.82 -1.69 20.38
CA LEU A 76 6.29 -1.36 19.05
C LEU A 76 5.20 -2.34 18.60
N MET A 77 5.35 -3.63 18.91
CA MET A 77 4.31 -4.63 18.64
C MET A 77 3.04 -4.35 19.43
N SER A 78 3.16 -3.95 20.70
CA SER A 78 2.02 -3.56 21.53
C SER A 78 1.28 -2.35 20.94
N LYS A 79 2.02 -1.32 20.50
CA LYS A 79 1.43 -0.18 19.78
C LYS A 79 0.73 -0.59 18.49
N THR A 80 1.34 -1.50 17.72
CA THR A 80 0.74 -2.02 16.47
C THR A 80 -0.58 -2.73 16.76
N LYS A 81 -0.64 -3.59 17.80
CA LYS A 81 -1.88 -4.24 18.25
C LYS A 81 -2.94 -3.21 18.66
N SER A 82 -2.55 -2.13 19.34
CA SER A 82 -3.46 -1.05 19.70
C SER A 82 -4.08 -0.37 18.47
N PHE A 83 -3.32 -0.14 17.40
CA PHE A 83 -3.87 0.36 16.14
C PHE A 83 -4.92 -0.60 15.55
N PHE A 84 -4.63 -1.91 15.53
CA PHE A 84 -5.61 -2.90 15.07
C PHE A 84 -6.88 -2.89 15.92
N SER A 85 -6.75 -2.88 17.25
CA SER A 85 -7.92 -2.86 18.14
C SER A 85 -8.76 -1.58 17.98
N HIS A 86 -8.11 -0.44 17.75
CA HIS A 86 -8.80 0.80 17.43
C HIS A 86 -9.57 0.71 16.10
N LEU A 87 -8.98 0.12 15.06
CA LEU A 87 -9.62 -0.02 13.75
C LEU A 87 -10.73 -1.07 13.72
N ALA A 88 -10.55 -2.18 14.41
CA ALA A 88 -11.51 -3.29 14.44
C ALA A 88 -12.67 -3.05 15.42
N PHE A 89 -12.40 -2.44 16.58
CA PHE A 89 -13.36 -2.35 17.68
C PHE A 89 -13.65 -0.93 18.15
N GLY A 90 -13.06 0.10 17.53
CA GLY A 90 -13.30 1.50 17.91
C GLY A 90 -12.75 1.88 19.29
N LEU A 91 -11.83 1.10 19.86
CA LEU A 91 -11.18 1.42 21.15
C LEU A 91 -10.43 2.75 21.06
N GLU A 92 -10.12 3.39 22.18
CA GLU A 92 -9.43 4.69 22.16
C GLU A 92 -8.12 4.65 21.38
N LYS A 93 -7.93 5.64 20.49
CA LYS A 93 -6.70 5.82 19.75
C LYS A 93 -5.57 6.26 20.69
N GLY A 94 -4.42 5.61 20.61
CA GLY A 94 -3.20 6.13 21.22
C GLY A 94 -2.85 7.50 20.64
N LYS A 95 -2.61 8.50 21.50
CA LYS A 95 -2.27 9.88 21.08
C LYS A 95 -0.80 10.06 20.68
N THR A 96 0.02 9.02 20.82
CA THR A 96 1.46 9.12 20.58
C THR A 96 1.77 9.23 19.09
N MET A 97 2.13 10.44 18.66
CA MET A 97 2.76 10.69 17.38
C MET A 97 4.29 10.73 17.58
N CYS A 98 5.05 10.13 16.66
CA CYS A 98 6.50 10.22 16.62
C CYS A 98 6.98 10.27 15.17
N CYS A 99 7.70 11.33 14.82
CA CYS A 99 8.26 11.53 13.48
C CYS A 99 9.73 11.95 13.50
N GLU A 100 10.40 11.78 14.64
CA GLU A 100 11.78 12.19 14.85
C GLU A 100 12.76 11.30 14.05
N PRO A 101 13.80 11.88 13.43
CA PRO A 101 14.87 11.10 12.82
C PRO A 101 15.52 10.16 13.84
N GLY A 102 15.54 8.86 13.55
CA GLY A 102 16.14 7.83 14.40
C GLY A 102 15.18 7.13 15.36
N LYS A 103 13.95 7.62 15.51
CA LYS A 103 12.88 6.91 16.22
C LYS A 103 11.91 6.24 15.23
N PRO A 104 11.21 5.16 15.64
CA PRO A 104 10.16 4.56 14.84
C PRO A 104 9.06 5.58 14.50
N THR A 105 8.72 5.68 13.22
CA THR A 105 7.64 6.56 12.76
C THR A 105 6.29 6.03 13.22
N ILE A 106 5.52 6.84 13.94
CA ILE A 106 4.17 6.53 14.42
C ILE A 106 3.29 7.74 14.16
N ILE A 107 2.35 7.62 13.23
CA ILE A 107 1.45 8.69 12.79
C ILE A 107 0.02 8.16 12.85
N PRO A 108 -0.75 8.53 13.88
CA PRO A 108 -2.19 8.36 13.85
C PRO A 108 -2.83 9.12 12.67
N ALA A 109 -3.85 8.55 12.05
CA ALA A 109 -4.62 9.24 11.02
C ALA A 109 -5.12 10.60 11.54
N GLY A 110 -4.79 11.67 10.82
CA GLY A 110 -5.15 13.04 11.16
C GLY A 110 -4.24 13.78 12.14
N SER A 111 -3.09 13.21 12.51
CA SER A 111 -2.08 13.95 13.28
C SER A 111 -0.97 14.57 12.42
N ASP A 112 -1.01 14.38 11.11
CA ASP A 112 0.01 14.87 10.17
C ASP A 112 -0.57 15.92 9.21
N SER A 113 0.30 16.62 8.48
CA SER A 113 -0.07 17.60 7.46
C SER A 113 1.01 17.73 6.39
N PHE A 114 0.66 18.17 5.19
CA PHE A 114 1.66 18.38 4.12
C PHE A 114 2.69 19.45 4.51
N SER A 115 2.30 20.46 5.30
CA SER A 115 3.23 21.46 5.82
C SER A 115 4.25 20.87 6.79
N GLN A 116 3.84 19.95 7.69
CA GLN A 116 4.75 19.26 8.62
C GLN A 116 5.64 18.21 7.94
N ILE A 117 5.17 17.58 6.86
CA ILE A 117 5.97 16.65 6.05
C ILE A 117 6.99 17.44 5.23
N GLY A 118 6.55 18.57 4.67
CA GLY A 118 7.31 19.44 3.78
C GLY A 118 7.54 18.82 2.40
N SER A 119 8.41 19.46 1.62
CA SER A 119 8.78 18.96 0.30
C SER A 119 9.53 17.61 0.37
N PRO A 120 9.48 16.81 -0.70
CA PRO A 120 10.34 15.64 -0.85
C PRO A 120 11.80 16.02 -0.58
N PRO A 121 12.59 15.18 0.12
CA PRO A 121 14.01 15.43 0.29
C PRO A 121 14.66 15.68 -1.07
N LEU A 122 15.35 16.82 -1.19
CA LEU A 122 16.20 17.11 -2.32
C LEU A 122 17.31 16.05 -2.34
N THR A 123 17.15 15.03 -3.18
CA THR A 123 18.28 14.63 -4.01
C THR A 123 18.57 15.78 -4.95
N ASP A 124 19.76 15.88 -5.52
CA ASP A 124 20.27 17.01 -6.34
C ASP A 124 19.40 17.30 -7.59
N VAL A 125 18.18 17.81 -7.36
CA VAL A 125 17.04 17.68 -8.26
C VAL A 125 16.33 19.02 -8.30
N ASP A 126 16.34 19.60 -9.49
CA ASP A 126 15.56 20.78 -9.78
C ASP A 126 14.08 20.40 -9.82
N ILE A 127 13.33 20.74 -8.76
CA ILE A 127 11.89 20.45 -8.62
C ILE A 127 11.11 21.03 -9.82
N THR A 128 11.64 22.10 -10.42
CA THR A 128 11.09 22.75 -11.62
C THR A 128 11.17 21.87 -12.88
N SER A 129 12.15 20.97 -12.96
CA SER A 129 12.34 20.05 -14.10
C SER A 129 11.40 18.85 -14.08
N LEU A 130 10.83 18.52 -12.91
CA LEU A 130 9.91 17.42 -12.76
C LEU A 130 8.52 17.89 -13.20
N HIS A 131 8.12 17.61 -14.44
CA HIS A 131 6.74 17.76 -14.93
C HIS A 131 5.77 16.81 -14.17
N ALA A 132 5.51 17.08 -12.90
CA ALA A 132 4.55 16.37 -12.07
C ALA A 132 3.20 17.09 -12.14
N LYS A 133 2.14 16.37 -12.53
CA LYS A 133 0.79 16.93 -12.66
C LYS A 133 0.08 17.04 -11.31
N ASN A 134 0.55 16.28 -10.31
CA ASN A 134 0.02 16.29 -8.95
C ASN A 134 1.16 15.98 -7.93
N PRO A 135 0.96 16.28 -6.63
CA PRO A 135 1.96 16.03 -5.60
C PRO A 135 2.40 14.56 -5.49
N LYS A 136 1.45 13.62 -5.68
CA LYS A 136 1.74 12.18 -5.62
C LYS A 136 2.75 11.74 -6.68
N ASP A 137 2.63 12.26 -7.89
CA ASP A 137 3.58 11.99 -8.98
C ASP A 137 4.97 12.54 -8.68
N LEU A 138 5.06 13.70 -8.02
CA LEU A 138 6.33 14.27 -7.57
C LEU A 138 7.03 13.34 -6.57
N TRP A 139 6.31 12.92 -5.53
CA TRP A 139 6.84 11.98 -4.53
C TRP A 139 7.26 10.65 -5.15
N LYS A 140 6.46 10.12 -6.09
CA LYS A 140 6.78 8.90 -6.83
C LYS A 140 8.09 9.03 -7.59
N LYS A 141 8.29 10.10 -8.38
CA LYS A 141 9.52 10.32 -9.16
C LYS A 141 10.77 10.44 -8.27
N VAL A 142 10.66 11.15 -7.14
CA VAL A 142 11.78 11.28 -6.18
C VAL A 142 12.13 9.91 -5.58
N PHE A 143 11.11 9.13 -5.21
CA PHE A 143 11.31 7.79 -4.66
C PHE A 143 11.97 6.83 -5.67
N GLU A 144 11.45 6.77 -6.90
CA GLU A 144 11.96 5.90 -7.97
C GLU A 144 13.41 6.23 -8.38
N ARG A 145 13.86 7.48 -8.19
CA ARG A 145 15.25 7.85 -8.43
C ARG A 145 16.20 7.33 -7.36
N VAL A 146 15.76 7.30 -6.10
CA VAL A 146 16.57 6.77 -4.98
C VAL A 146 16.52 5.24 -4.92
N PHE A 147 15.38 4.68 -5.33
CA PHE A 147 15.10 3.25 -5.36
C PHE A 147 14.60 2.88 -6.77
N PRO A 148 15.50 2.72 -7.75
CA PRO A 148 15.13 2.33 -9.10
C PRO A 148 14.44 0.96 -9.08
N ASN A 149 13.38 0.81 -9.88
CA ASN A 149 12.68 -0.47 -10.01
C ASN A 149 13.61 -1.51 -10.64
N GLU A 150 13.89 -2.60 -9.94
CA GLU A 150 14.64 -3.75 -10.45
C GLU A 150 13.85 -4.55 -11.51
N SER A 151 12.53 -4.33 -11.64
CA SER A 151 11.61 -5.24 -12.32
C SER A 151 11.28 -4.96 -13.78
N ALA A 152 11.79 -3.89 -14.40
CA ALA A 152 11.53 -3.64 -15.83
C ALA A 152 12.50 -4.39 -16.76
N SER A 153 13.70 -4.74 -16.30
CA SER A 153 14.74 -5.35 -17.16
C SER A 153 14.90 -6.86 -16.99
N GLU A 154 14.37 -7.46 -15.92
CA GLU A 154 14.69 -8.86 -15.55
C GLU A 154 13.49 -9.76 -15.27
N GLN A 155 12.28 -9.40 -15.70
CA GLN A 155 11.36 -10.47 -16.09
C GLN A 155 11.94 -11.10 -17.36
N ARG A 156 12.91 -12.00 -17.19
CA ARG A 156 13.17 -13.04 -18.18
C ARG A 156 11.79 -13.58 -18.50
N GLU A 157 11.34 -13.41 -19.74
CA GLU A 157 10.16 -14.12 -20.20
C GLU A 157 10.41 -15.57 -19.81
N LEU A 158 9.65 -16.05 -18.81
CA LEU A 158 9.70 -17.44 -18.42
C LEU A 158 9.17 -18.17 -19.65
N LYS A 159 10.09 -18.62 -20.50
CA LYS A 159 9.76 -19.41 -21.67
C LYS A 159 9.02 -20.61 -21.13
N ASP A 160 7.75 -20.70 -21.48
CA ASP A 160 6.90 -21.81 -21.09
C ASP A 160 7.52 -23.08 -21.67
N PRO A 161 8.07 -23.99 -20.84
CA PRO A 161 8.70 -25.21 -21.34
C PRO A 161 7.69 -26.08 -22.10
N ALA A 162 6.38 -25.90 -21.88
CA ALA A 162 5.36 -26.59 -22.66
C ALA A 162 5.16 -26.04 -24.08
N LYS A 163 5.75 -24.88 -24.40
CA LYS A 163 5.75 -24.29 -25.75
C LYS A 163 7.10 -24.47 -26.44
N ASP A 164 8.05 -25.11 -25.79
CA ASP A 164 9.37 -25.37 -26.34
C ASP A 164 9.31 -26.64 -27.21
N PRO A 165 9.60 -26.55 -28.52
CA PRO A 165 9.58 -27.71 -29.42
C PRO A 165 10.53 -28.83 -29.00
N GLN A 166 11.58 -28.52 -28.23
CA GLN A 166 12.54 -29.51 -27.74
C GLN A 166 11.89 -30.55 -26.80
N TYR A 167 10.80 -30.19 -26.13
CA TYR A 167 10.06 -31.07 -25.21
C TYR A 167 8.71 -31.51 -25.78
N SER A 168 8.50 -31.41 -27.10
CA SER A 168 7.25 -31.83 -27.73
C SER A 168 7.06 -33.36 -27.65
N GLU A 169 5.91 -33.77 -27.13
CA GLU A 169 5.53 -35.17 -26.93
C GLU A 169 4.11 -35.36 -27.46
N PRO A 170 3.93 -35.92 -28.68
CA PRO A 170 2.65 -35.87 -29.39
C PRO A 170 1.45 -36.41 -28.62
N GLN A 171 1.65 -37.45 -27.80
CA GLN A 171 0.59 -38.04 -26.98
C GLN A 171 0.22 -37.14 -25.79
N ILE A 172 1.20 -36.55 -25.13
CA ILE A 172 1.00 -35.67 -23.98
C ILE A 172 0.39 -34.33 -24.43
N ASP A 173 0.86 -33.80 -25.56
CA ASP A 173 0.36 -32.55 -26.15
C ASP A 173 -1.09 -32.68 -26.61
N ALA A 174 -1.46 -33.83 -27.20
CA ALA A 174 -2.85 -34.12 -27.56
C ALA A 174 -3.78 -34.21 -26.34
N MET A 175 -3.35 -34.88 -25.26
CA MET A 175 -4.13 -34.97 -24.01
C MET A 175 -4.30 -33.60 -23.35
N ARG A 176 -3.25 -32.76 -23.39
CA ARG A 176 -3.31 -31.39 -22.89
C ARG A 176 -4.30 -30.55 -23.71
N ALA A 177 -4.20 -30.58 -25.04
CA ALA A 177 -5.10 -29.85 -25.92
C ALA A 177 -6.57 -30.23 -25.68
N GLN A 178 -6.85 -31.52 -25.46
CA GLN A 178 -8.18 -31.98 -25.07
C GLN A 178 -8.64 -31.37 -23.74
N LYS A 179 -7.79 -31.38 -22.70
CA LYS A 179 -8.12 -30.82 -21.39
C LYS A 179 -8.32 -29.30 -21.42
N ASP A 180 -7.53 -28.59 -22.23
CA ASP A 180 -7.68 -27.16 -22.43
C ASP A 180 -9.02 -26.84 -23.12
N GLN A 181 -9.42 -27.64 -24.11
CA GLN A 181 -10.72 -27.52 -24.76
C GLN A 181 -11.89 -27.79 -23.80
N GLU A 182 -11.79 -28.84 -22.97
CA GLU A 182 -12.77 -29.16 -21.93
C GLU A 182 -12.91 -28.01 -20.92
N LEU A 183 -11.78 -27.41 -20.50
CA LEU A 183 -11.75 -26.28 -19.59
C LEU A 183 -12.41 -25.03 -20.19
N GLU A 184 -12.14 -24.72 -21.46
CA GLU A 184 -12.76 -23.58 -22.14
C GLU A 184 -14.27 -23.78 -22.31
N GLN A 185 -14.71 -25.01 -22.60
CA GLN A 185 -16.13 -25.34 -22.64
C GLN A 185 -16.79 -25.17 -21.27
N TYR A 186 -16.13 -25.64 -20.21
CA TYR A 186 -16.60 -25.46 -18.84
C TYR A 186 -16.72 -23.99 -18.47
N LYS A 187 -15.70 -23.16 -18.75
CA LYS A 187 -15.74 -21.71 -18.50
C LYS A 187 -16.92 -21.05 -19.22
N ARG A 188 -17.12 -21.35 -20.51
CA ARG A 188 -18.26 -20.81 -21.28
C ARG A 188 -19.60 -21.20 -20.67
N ASN A 189 -19.75 -22.44 -20.23
CA ASN A 189 -20.97 -22.93 -19.61
C ASN A 189 -21.21 -22.31 -18.24
N ALA A 190 -20.17 -22.18 -17.43
CA ALA A 190 -20.23 -21.47 -16.15
C ALA A 190 -20.62 -20.00 -16.38
N THR A 191 -19.97 -19.26 -17.28
CA THR A 191 -20.34 -17.86 -17.56
C THR A 191 -21.79 -17.70 -18.00
N LYS A 192 -22.34 -18.64 -18.78
CA LYS A 192 -23.76 -18.65 -19.15
C LYS A 192 -24.68 -18.93 -17.96
N SER A 193 -24.30 -19.85 -17.08
CA SER A 193 -25.03 -20.16 -15.84
C SER A 193 -25.07 -18.95 -14.89
N TRP A 194 -23.96 -18.24 -14.73
CA TRP A 194 -23.88 -17.03 -13.91
C TRP A 194 -24.68 -15.85 -14.50
N LYS A 195 -24.68 -15.66 -15.82
CA LYS A 195 -25.50 -14.64 -16.49
C LYS A 195 -27.02 -14.91 -16.43
N GLY A 196 -27.43 -16.16 -16.21
CA GLY A 196 -28.83 -16.52 -16.01
C GLY A 196 -29.39 -16.12 -14.63
N LEU A 197 -28.52 -15.87 -13.66
CA LEU A 197 -28.90 -15.41 -12.30
C LEU A 197 -29.09 -13.89 -12.19
N GLU A 198 -28.64 -13.11 -13.18
CA GLU A 198 -28.73 -11.64 -13.18
C GLU A 198 -30.00 -11.08 -13.85
N LEU A 199 -31.00 -11.92 -14.19
CA LEU A 199 -32.22 -11.51 -14.90
C LEU A 199 -33.54 -11.78 -14.16
N GLU A 200 -33.51 -12.05 -12.86
CA GLU A 200 -34.69 -11.98 -12.00
C GLU A 200 -34.57 -10.88 -10.94
N THR A 201 -34.68 -9.62 -11.37
CA THR A 201 -35.09 -8.45 -10.59
C THR A 201 -35.80 -7.48 -11.50
#